data_AF-A0A7V4AR50-F1
#
_entry.id   AF-A0A7V4AR50-F1
#
_cell.length_a   1.000
_cell.length_b   1.000
_cell.length_c   1.000
_cell.angle_alpha   90.00
_cell.angle_beta   90.00
_cell.angle_gamma   90.00
#
_symmetry.space_group_name_H-M   'P 1'
#
loop_
_entity.id
_entity.type
_entity.pdbx_description
1 polymer ?
#
loop_
_entity_poly.entity_id
_entity_poly.type
_entity_poly.pdbx_seq_one_letter_code
_entity_poly.pdbx_strand_id
1 'polypeptide(L)' 'MARRRLGLDRRRFLGRALGAGAALGVAWFVPGRALGLGGAVLPSEKITLA' A
#
# COMPACT_ATOMS: atom_id res chain seq x y z
N MET A 1 -16.41 18.60 -33.26
CA MET A 1 -15.62 17.77 -32.32
C MET A 1 -16.40 16.50 -31.99
N ALA A 2 -15.94 15.34 -32.45
CA ALA A 2 -16.60 14.06 -32.14
C ALA A 2 -16.34 13.68 -30.67
N ARG A 3 -17.40 13.64 -29.85
CA ARG A 3 -17.32 13.20 -28.45
C ARG A 3 -17.13 11.68 -28.43
N ARG A 4 -15.89 11.20 -28.24
CA ARG A 4 -15.60 9.78 -28.02
C ARG A 4 -16.36 9.30 -26.78
N ARG A 5 -17.36 8.44 -26.97
CA ARG A 5 -17.97 7.69 -25.86
C ARG A 5 -16.95 6.63 -25.45
N LEU A 6 -16.19 6.91 -24.39
CA LEU A 6 -15.35 5.90 -23.77
C LEU A 6 -16.29 4.87 -23.14
N GLY A 7 -16.32 3.65 -23.70
CA GLY A 7 -16.93 2.49 -23.06
C GLY A 7 -16.16 2.16 -21.78
N LEU A 8 -16.44 2.89 -20.71
CA LEU A 8 -15.85 2.72 -19.40
C LEU A 8 -16.76 1.82 -18.59
N ASP A 9 -16.52 0.52 -18.71
CA ASP A 9 -17.12 -0.44 -17.78
C ASP A 9 -16.64 -0.14 -16.37
N ARG A 10 -17.58 -0.17 -15.41
CA ARG A 10 -17.32 0.08 -13.99
C ARG A 10 -16.13 -0.73 -13.48
N ARG A 11 -16.04 -2.00 -13.87
CA ARG A 11 -14.93 -2.90 -13.52
C ARG A 11 -13.58 -2.39 -14.01
N ARG A 12 -13.53 -1.87 -15.25
CA ARG A 12 -12.30 -1.37 -15.87
C ARG A 12 -11.85 -0.05 -15.23
N PHE A 13 -12.81 0.80 -14.86
CA PHE A 13 -12.54 2.02 -14.10
C PHE A 13 -12.00 1.69 -12.70
N LEU A 14 -12.71 0.85 -11.94
CA LEU A 14 -12.29 0.46 -10.59
C LEU A 14 -10.94 -0.26 -10.58
N GLY A 15 -10.68 -1.16 -11.53
CA GLY A 15 -9.39 -1.83 -11.64
C GLY A 15 -8.24 -0.86 -11.87
N ARG A 16 -8.44 0.16 -12.72
CA ARG A 16 -7.43 1.21 -12.95
C ARG A 16 -7.23 2.11 -11.72
N ALA A 17 -8.32 2.50 -11.06
CA ALA A 17 -8.26 3.33 -9.86
C ALA A 17 -7.55 2.59 -8.70
N LEU A 18 -7.87 1.31 -8.49
CA LEU A 18 -7.20 0.47 -7.50
C LEU A 18 -5.71 0.29 -7.82
N GLY A 19 -5.36 0.03 -9.09
CA GLY A 19 -3.96 -0.10 -9.50
C GLY A 19 -3.15 1.18 -9.27
N ALA A 20 -3.71 2.34 -9.64
CA ALA A 20 -3.08 3.64 -9.41
C ALA A 20 -2.96 3.95 -7.90
N GLY A 21 -4.02 3.70 -7.12
CA GLY A 21 -4.01 3.90 -5.68
C GLY A 21 -3.02 3.00 -4.96
N ALA A 22 -2.91 1.73 -5.36
CA ALA A 22 -1.94 0.80 -4.82
C ALA A 22 -0.51 1.24 -5.14
N ALA A 23 -0.22 1.60 -6.39
CA ALA A 23 1.12 2.06 -6.79
C ALA A 23 1.60 3.27 -5.98
N LEU A 24 0.71 4.22 -5.67
CA LEU A 24 1.03 5.38 -4.84
C LEU A 24 1.06 5.05 -3.34
N GLY A 25 0.19 4.15 -2.88
CA GLY A 25 0.07 3.77 -1.47
C GLY A 25 1.20 2.88 -0.96
N VAL A 26 1.89 2.15 -1.85
CA VAL A 26 3.04 1.30 -1.47
C VAL A 26 4.14 2.09 -0.78
N ALA A 27 4.38 3.35 -1.18
CA ALA A 27 5.38 4.21 -0.53
C ALA A 27 5.05 4.51 0.94
N TRP A 28 3.78 4.44 1.33
CA TRP A 28 3.30 4.66 2.70
C TRP A 28 2.98 3.37 3.45
N PHE A 29 3.31 2.21 2.87
CA PHE A 29 3.08 0.94 3.52
C PHE A 29 4.09 0.72 4.66
N VAL A 30 3.63 0.88 5.91
CA VAL A 30 4.43 0.56 7.10
C VAL A 30 4.09 -0.87 7.55
N PRO A 31 5.04 -1.81 7.54
CA PRO A 31 4.79 -3.18 7.98
C PRO A 31 4.36 -3.22 9.44
N GLY A 32 3.35 -4.03 9.79
CA GLY A 32 2.87 -4.16 11.17
C GLY A 32 3.97 -4.57 12.16
N ARG A 33 4.99 -5.32 11.73
CA ARG A 33 6.17 -5.63 12.55
C ARG A 33 6.94 -4.39 13.00
N ALA A 34 7.03 -3.36 12.15
CA ALA A 34 7.61 -2.07 12.52
C ALA A 34 6.74 -1.32 13.54
N LEU A 35 5.44 -1.65 13.62
CA LEU A 35 4.48 -1.13 14.60
C LEU A 35 4.37 -2.00 15.86
N GLY A 36 5.26 -2.97 16.07
CA GLY A 36 5.23 -3.84 17.25
C GLY A 36 4.39 -5.12 17.12
N LEU A 37 3.81 -5.39 15.95
CA LEU A 37 3.07 -6.65 15.71
C LEU A 37 4.00 -7.86 15.87
N GLY A 38 3.61 -8.79 16.73
CA GLY A 38 4.38 -9.99 17.05
C GLY A 38 5.40 -9.82 18.18
N GLY A 39 5.26 -8.77 19.02
CA GLY A 39 6.18 -8.52 20.13
C GLY A 39 7.54 -8.01 19.66
N ALA A 40 7.58 -7.26 18.56
CA ALA A 40 8.82 -6.70 18.04
C ALA A 40 9.41 -5.72 19.07
N VAL A 41 10.54 -6.10 19.65
CA VAL A 41 11.28 -5.30 20.63
C VAL A 41 12.12 -4.26 19.89
N LEU A 42 12.07 -3.01 20.35
CA LEU A 42 12.86 -1.91 19.79
C LEU A 42 14.36 -2.26 19.88
N PRO A 43 15.19 -1.86 18.89
CA PRO A 43 16.63 -2.11 18.95
C PRO A 43 17.29 -1.57 20.23
N SER A 44 16.79 -0.46 20.78
CA SER A 44 17.24 0.12 22.04
C SER A 44 16.97 -0.74 23.28
N GLU A 45 16.02 -1.67 23.19
CA GLU A 45 15.61 -2.55 24.28
C GLU A 45 16.21 -3.96 24.15
N LYS A 46 16.98 -4.23 23.08
CA LYS A 46 17.65 -5.51 22.88
C LYS A 46 18.96 -5.57 23.65
N ILE A 47 18.97 -6.35 24.74
CA ILE A 47 20.21 -6.73 25.43
C ILE A 47 20.89 -7.82 24.60
N THR A 48 21.96 -7.47 23.88
CA THR A 48 22.78 -8.43 23.12
C THR A 48 23.97 -8.82 24.00
N LEU A 49 24.05 -10.09 24.42
CA LEU A 49 25.26 -10.66 25.00
C LEU A 49 26.19 -11.07 23.85
N ALA A 50 27.37 -10.45 23.80
CA ALA A 50 28.44 -10.79 22.85
C ALA A 50 29.23 -12.01 23.32
#